data_AF-A0A3A8EI03-F1
#
_entry.id   AF-A0A3A8EI03-F1
#
_cell.length_a   1.000
_cell.length_b   1.000
_cell.length_c   1.000
_cell.angle_alpha   90.00
_cell.angle_beta   90.00
_cell.angle_gamma   90.00
#
_symmetry.space_group_name_H-M   'P 1'
#
loop_
_entity.id
_entity.type
_entity.pdbx_description
1 polymer ?
#
loop_
_entity_poly.entity_id
_entity_poly.type
_entity_poly.pdbx_seq_one_letter_code
_entity_poly.pdbx_strand_id
1 'polypeptide(L)'
;MMKAIYILFSIMTSIILLACAQPLSHKLNIDTKDNNICIYTNNKNTYLSNDNYFTIFVGEYNPNEKFRSLYNKVYKNTKFPIEKSDCLTIPSNVFEENKIYNVNLETNKNFSALVCVSKKKTILTFKIMKPEDSSCSN
;
A
#
# COMPACT_ATOMS: atom_id res chain seq x y z
N MET A 1 50.55 -3.06 -19.89
CA MET A 1 49.35 -2.29 -20.28
C MET A 1 48.05 -3.11 -20.26
N MET A 2 48.03 -4.34 -20.76
CA MET A 2 46.81 -5.15 -20.88
C MET A 2 46.16 -5.57 -19.54
N LYS A 3 46.95 -5.85 -18.48
CA LYS A 3 46.46 -6.26 -17.15
C LYS A 3 45.67 -5.17 -16.42
N ALA A 4 46.02 -3.89 -16.60
CA ALA A 4 45.33 -2.78 -15.95
C ALA A 4 43.92 -2.55 -16.54
N ILE A 5 43.76 -2.83 -17.83
CA ILE A 5 42.46 -2.73 -18.53
C ILE A 5 41.50 -3.83 -18.05
N TYR A 6 42.00 -5.05 -17.82
CA TYR A 6 41.20 -6.15 -17.26
C TYR A 6 40.72 -5.87 -15.83
N ILE A 7 41.55 -5.21 -15.00
CA ILE A 7 41.16 -4.81 -13.64
C ILE A 7 40.07 -3.72 -13.70
N LEU A 8 40.18 -2.74 -14.60
CA LEU A 8 39.15 -1.73 -14.79
C LEU A 8 37.80 -2.34 -15.24
N PHE A 9 37.83 -3.34 -16.13
CA PHE A 9 36.63 -4.03 -16.59
C PHE A 9 35.97 -4.89 -15.51
N SER A 10 36.77 -5.44 -14.59
CA SER A 10 36.28 -6.22 -13.44
C SER A 10 35.63 -5.36 -12.34
N ILE A 11 35.99 -4.08 -12.23
CA ILE A 11 35.41 -3.13 -11.26
C ILE A 11 34.11 -2.52 -11.82
N MET A 12 33.97 -2.40 -13.15
CA MET A 12 32.73 -1.88 -13.77
C MET A 12 31.58 -2.87 -13.82
N THR A 13 31.84 -4.17 -13.74
CA THR A 13 30.80 -5.20 -13.70
C THR A 13 30.15 -5.36 -12.33
N SER A 14 30.70 -4.78 -11.26
CA SER A 14 30.19 -4.91 -9.88
C SER A 14 29.18 -3.83 -9.46
N ILE A 15 28.95 -2.78 -10.26
CA ILE A 15 28.09 -1.64 -9.88
C ILE A 15 26.64 -1.77 -10.42
N ILE A 16 26.32 -2.77 -11.24
CA ILE A 16 25.00 -2.85 -11.90
C ILE A 16 23.92 -3.52 -11.02
N LEU A 17 24.27 -4.05 -9.83
CA LEU A 17 23.27 -4.53 -8.87
C LEU A 17 22.80 -3.38 -7.97
N LEU A 18 22.28 -2.31 -8.57
CA LEU A 18 21.28 -1.47 -7.90
C LEU A 18 20.00 -2.30 -7.81
N ALA A 19 20.00 -3.28 -6.91
CA ALA A 19 18.77 -3.87 -6.44
C ALA A 19 17.96 -2.71 -5.84
N CYS A 20 16.92 -2.27 -6.54
CA CYS A 20 15.94 -1.35 -5.98
C CYS A 20 15.40 -2.05 -4.72
N ALA A 21 15.87 -1.66 -3.54
CA ALA A 21 15.27 -2.09 -2.30
C ALA A 21 13.79 -1.69 -2.38
N GLN A 22 12.89 -2.67 -2.42
CA GLN A 22 11.46 -2.37 -2.35
C GLN A 22 11.24 -1.58 -1.05
N PRO A 23 10.51 -0.45 -1.09
CA PRO A 23 10.21 0.31 0.11
C PRO A 23 9.61 -0.64 1.14
N LEU A 24 10.16 -0.66 2.35
CA LEU A 24 9.64 -1.49 3.43
C LEU A 24 8.22 -1.03 3.75
N SER A 25 7.22 -1.74 3.23
CA SER A 25 5.82 -1.47 3.54
C SER A 25 5.41 -2.27 4.77
N HIS A 26 4.87 -1.59 5.76
CA HIS A 26 4.28 -2.21 6.94
C HIS A 26 2.88 -2.74 6.62
N LYS A 27 2.43 -3.74 7.38
CA LYS A 27 1.08 -4.28 7.24
C LYS A 27 0.02 -3.21 7.56
N LEU A 28 -0.86 -2.92 6.61
CA LEU A 28 -2.11 -2.22 6.87
C LEU A 28 -3.20 -3.25 7.22
N ASN A 29 -3.95 -3.02 8.30
CA ASN A 29 -5.10 -3.85 8.65
C ASN A 29 -6.36 -3.25 8.04
N ILE A 30 -7.24 -4.14 7.58
CA ILE A 30 -8.48 -3.81 6.88
C ILE A 30 -9.63 -4.51 7.60
N ASP A 31 -10.74 -3.80 7.74
CA ASP A 31 -12.02 -4.29 8.23
C ASP A 31 -13.16 -3.58 7.49
N THR A 32 -14.39 -3.79 7.94
CA THR A 32 -15.57 -3.07 7.48
C THR A 32 -16.20 -2.25 8.60
N LYS A 33 -16.68 -1.05 8.26
CA LYS A 33 -17.47 -0.20 9.15
C LYS A 33 -18.52 0.55 8.33
N ASP A 34 -19.79 0.44 8.72
CA ASP A 34 -20.90 1.09 8.03
C ASP A 34 -20.89 0.85 6.52
N ASN A 35 -20.62 -0.41 6.12
CA ASN A 35 -20.51 -0.84 4.73
C ASN A 35 -19.37 -0.21 3.91
N ASN A 36 -18.36 0.37 4.58
CA ASN A 36 -17.16 0.94 3.97
C ASN A 36 -15.92 0.15 4.40
N ILE A 37 -14.83 0.27 3.63
CA ILE A 37 -13.52 -0.25 4.05
C ILE A 37 -13.01 0.60 5.21
N CYS A 38 -12.51 -0.04 6.26
CA CYS A 38 -12.04 0.57 7.50
C CYS A 38 -10.56 0.16 7.71
N ILE A 39 -9.65 1.13 7.77
CA ILE A 39 -8.20 0.86 7.81
C ILE A 39 -7.53 1.32 9.10
N TYR A 40 -6.57 0.55 9.59
CA TYR A 40 -5.79 0.85 10.80
C TYR A 40 -4.45 0.09 10.82
N THR A 41 -3.49 0.54 11.64
CA THR A 41 -2.10 0.06 11.54
C THR A 41 -1.69 -0.97 12.60
N ASN A 42 -2.34 -0.99 13.77
CA ASN A 42 -1.86 -1.69 14.97
C ASN A 42 -0.38 -1.38 15.31
N ASN A 43 0.13 -0.22 14.90
CA ASN A 43 1.53 0.16 15.08
C ASN A 43 1.65 1.40 15.96
N LYS A 44 1.84 1.18 17.27
CA LYS A 44 1.99 2.24 18.29
C LYS A 44 3.26 3.08 18.12
N ASN A 45 4.26 2.59 17.39
CA ASN A 45 5.54 3.24 17.16
C ASN A 45 5.55 4.04 15.84
N THR A 46 4.39 4.46 15.37
CA THR A 46 4.25 5.33 14.20
C THR A 46 4.09 6.75 14.70
N TYR A 47 5.05 7.60 14.36
CA TYR A 47 4.98 9.03 14.62
C TYR A 47 4.54 9.74 13.35
N LEU A 48 3.79 10.83 13.49
CA LEU A 48 3.49 11.67 12.34
C LEU A 48 4.69 12.55 12.02
N SER A 49 4.79 13.01 10.77
CA SER A 49 5.77 14.03 10.40
C SER A 49 5.55 15.30 11.24
N ASN A 50 6.52 16.22 11.25
CA ASN A 50 6.40 17.49 11.98
C ASN A 50 5.13 18.27 11.60
N ASP A 51 4.68 18.12 10.35
CA ASP A 51 3.48 18.76 9.81
C ASP A 51 2.18 18.05 10.21
N ASN A 52 2.27 16.99 11.04
CA ASN A 52 1.17 16.26 11.66
C ASN A 52 0.08 15.83 10.67
N TYR A 53 0.50 15.31 9.50
CA TYR A 53 -0.40 14.83 8.47
C TYR A 53 -0.05 13.41 8.03
N PHE A 54 -1.04 12.77 7.41
CA PHE A 54 -0.89 11.51 6.72
C PHE A 54 -1.88 11.43 5.55
N THR A 55 -1.61 10.55 4.59
CA THR A 55 -2.41 10.46 3.37
C THR A 55 -2.83 9.02 3.10
N ILE A 56 -4.08 8.84 2.70
CA ILE A 56 -4.56 7.58 2.15
C ILE A 56 -4.51 7.67 0.63
N PHE A 57 -4.01 6.62 -0.01
CA PHE A 57 -4.12 6.39 -1.45
C PHE A 57 -4.76 5.05 -1.72
N VAL A 58 -5.67 4.99 -2.69
CA VAL A 58 -6.20 3.74 -3.22
C VAL A 58 -6.05 3.78 -4.73
N GLY A 59 -5.52 2.72 -5.30
CA GLY A 59 -5.45 2.52 -6.73
C GLY A 59 -5.73 1.07 -7.08
N GLU A 60 -6.21 0.83 -8.28
CA GLU A 60 -6.26 -0.52 -8.83
C GLU A 60 -4.83 -1.10 -8.89
N TYR A 61 -4.67 -2.34 -8.45
CA TYR A 61 -3.39 -3.01 -8.43
C TYR A 61 -3.18 -3.77 -9.74
N ASN A 62 -2.16 -3.36 -10.48
CA ASN A 62 -1.62 -4.10 -11.60
C ASN A 62 -0.09 -4.12 -11.47
N PRO A 63 0.53 -5.30 -11.32
CA PRO A 63 1.98 -5.40 -11.10
C PRO A 63 2.81 -4.91 -12.30
N ASN A 64 2.21 -4.81 -13.48
CA ASN A 64 2.88 -4.39 -14.72
C ASN A 64 2.71 -2.89 -15.01
N GLU A 65 1.91 -2.18 -14.20
CA GLU A 65 1.60 -0.77 -14.43
C GLU A 65 2.07 0.11 -13.27
N LYS A 66 2.31 1.39 -13.56
CA LYS A 66 2.59 2.37 -12.52
C LYS A 66 1.33 2.60 -11.69
N PHE A 67 1.50 2.70 -10.37
CA PHE A 67 0.40 3.02 -9.47
C PHE A 67 -0.30 4.32 -9.87
N ARG A 68 -1.62 4.24 -10.01
CA ARG A 68 -2.49 5.39 -10.26
C ARG A 68 -3.55 5.46 -9.17
N SER A 69 -3.56 6.57 -8.44
CA SER A 69 -4.55 6.81 -7.40
C SER A 69 -5.93 7.08 -8.00
N LEU A 70 -6.93 6.31 -7.56
CA LEU A 70 -8.35 6.50 -7.81
C LEU A 70 -9.03 7.27 -6.67
N TYR A 71 -8.48 7.15 -5.46
CA TYR A 71 -8.93 7.88 -4.29
C TYR A 71 -7.72 8.33 -3.48
N ASN A 72 -7.69 9.61 -3.13
CA ASN A 72 -6.69 10.19 -2.25
C ASN A 72 -7.37 11.05 -1.19
N LYS A 73 -6.89 10.96 0.05
CA LYS A 73 -7.36 11.84 1.12
C LYS A 73 -6.26 12.16 2.10
N VAL A 74 -6.03 13.45 2.27
CA VAL A 74 -5.06 14.00 3.24
C VAL A 74 -5.78 14.29 4.54
N TYR A 75 -5.19 13.86 5.65
CA TYR A 75 -5.66 14.16 7.00
C TYR A 75 -4.62 15.00 7.70
N LYS A 76 -5.04 16.14 8.25
CA LYS A 76 -4.19 17.05 9.03
C LYS A 76 -4.75 17.12 10.44
N ASN A 77 -3.87 17.14 11.46
CA ASN A 77 -4.27 17.28 12.87
C ASN A 77 -5.36 16.28 13.30
N THR A 78 -5.37 15.09 12.69
CA THR A 78 -6.34 14.04 12.94
C THR A 78 -5.65 12.91 13.70
N LYS A 79 -6.38 12.24 14.60
CA LYS A 79 -5.86 11.06 15.30
C LYS A 79 -5.42 9.99 14.29
N PHE A 80 -4.19 9.50 14.41
CA PHE A 80 -3.67 8.44 13.56
C PHE A 80 -4.38 7.10 13.87
N PRO A 81 -4.80 6.30 12.86
CA PRO A 81 -5.57 5.08 13.08
C PRO A 81 -4.67 3.93 13.54
N ILE A 82 -4.34 3.91 14.82
CA ILE A 82 -3.56 2.82 15.43
C ILE A 82 -4.50 1.63 15.68
N GLU A 83 -5.60 1.86 16.39
CA GLU A 83 -6.54 0.82 16.83
C GLU A 83 -7.76 0.72 15.90
N LYS A 84 -8.40 -0.46 15.83
CA LYS A 84 -9.59 -0.68 15.00
C LYS A 84 -10.73 0.30 15.29
N SER A 85 -10.92 0.71 16.56
CA SER A 85 -11.96 1.67 16.95
C SER A 85 -11.78 3.06 16.32
N ASP A 86 -10.55 3.42 15.99
CA ASP A 86 -10.17 4.71 15.40
C ASP A 86 -9.93 4.61 13.89
N CYS A 87 -10.39 3.54 13.25
CA CYS A 87 -10.09 3.31 11.84
C CYS A 87 -10.64 4.41 10.93
N LEU A 88 -9.95 4.58 9.80
CA LEU A 88 -10.38 5.51 8.77
C LEU A 88 -11.19 4.79 7.71
N THR A 89 -12.33 5.36 7.36
CA THR A 89 -13.22 4.77 6.36
C THR A 89 -12.88 5.25 4.96
N ILE A 90 -12.85 4.33 4.02
CA ILE A 90 -12.78 4.57 2.58
C ILE A 90 -14.13 4.18 1.99
N PRO A 91 -14.86 5.11 1.35
CA PRO A 91 -16.19 4.86 0.82
C PRO A 91 -16.24 3.65 -0.12
N SER A 92 -17.28 2.81 0.03
CA SER A 92 -17.45 1.62 -0.81
C SER A 92 -17.60 1.90 -2.30
N ASN A 93 -18.03 3.10 -2.68
CA ASN A 93 -18.14 3.53 -4.08
C ASN A 93 -16.78 3.76 -4.77
N VAL A 94 -15.67 3.81 -4.03
CA VAL A 94 -14.30 3.82 -4.58
C VAL A 94 -13.96 2.47 -5.23
N PHE A 95 -14.63 1.39 -4.79
CA PHE A 95 -14.31 0.03 -5.19
C PHE A 95 -15.36 -0.53 -6.16
N GLU A 96 -14.87 -1.11 -7.25
CA GLU A 96 -15.61 -1.96 -8.17
C GLU A 96 -15.44 -3.43 -7.78
N GLU A 97 -16.37 -4.27 -8.21
CA GLU A 97 -16.30 -5.70 -7.92
C GLU A 97 -15.20 -6.39 -8.71
N ASN A 98 -14.65 -7.46 -8.14
CA ASN A 98 -13.69 -8.38 -8.80
C ASN A 98 -12.39 -7.71 -9.26
N LYS A 99 -12.04 -6.57 -8.65
CA LYS A 99 -10.75 -5.90 -8.83
C LYS A 99 -9.92 -5.94 -7.57
N ILE A 100 -8.61 -6.02 -7.76
CA ILE A 100 -7.62 -5.93 -6.68
C ILE A 100 -7.21 -4.47 -6.55
N TYR A 101 -7.20 -3.96 -5.33
CA TYR A 101 -6.80 -2.60 -5.01
C TYR A 101 -5.61 -2.61 -4.07
N ASN A 102 -4.67 -1.71 -4.31
CA ASN A 102 -3.64 -1.39 -3.33
C ASN A 102 -4.10 -0.19 -2.49
N VAL A 103 -4.35 -0.43 -1.21
CA VAL A 103 -4.70 0.59 -0.23
C VAL A 103 -3.43 0.94 0.54
N ASN A 104 -3.00 2.20 0.46
CA ASN A 104 -1.81 2.71 1.13
C ASN A 104 -2.19 3.80 2.14
N LEU A 105 -1.50 3.80 3.27
CA LEU A 105 -1.52 4.87 4.26
C LEU A 105 -0.07 5.33 4.46
N GLU A 106 0.20 6.57 4.04
CA GLU A 106 1.53 7.13 4.00
C GLU A 106 1.72 8.20 5.08
N THR A 107 2.80 8.03 5.86
CA THR A 107 3.31 8.95 6.88
C THR A 107 4.84 9.08 6.70
N ASN A 108 5.61 9.21 7.78
CA ASN A 108 7.02 8.82 7.82
C ASN A 108 7.28 7.32 7.51
N LYS A 109 6.24 6.49 7.54
CA LYS A 109 6.23 5.07 7.21
C LYS A 109 5.15 4.82 6.16
N ASN A 110 5.34 3.79 5.34
CA ASN A 110 4.29 3.34 4.43
C ASN A 110 3.61 2.10 5.01
N PHE A 111 2.28 2.08 5.01
CA PHE A 111 1.48 0.90 5.32
C PHE A 111 0.64 0.54 4.12
N SER A 112 0.63 -0.72 3.71
CA SER A 112 -0.18 -1.12 2.57
C SER A 112 -0.88 -2.48 2.76
N ALA A 113 -1.97 -2.65 2.02
CA ALA A 113 -2.66 -3.92 1.86
C ALA A 113 -3.19 -4.03 0.44
N LEU A 114 -3.04 -5.21 -0.16
CA LEU A 114 -3.77 -5.57 -1.36
C LEU A 114 -5.12 -6.18 -0.94
N VAL A 115 -6.20 -5.65 -1.51
CA VAL A 115 -7.56 -6.09 -1.17
C VAL A 115 -8.35 -6.34 -2.44
N CYS A 116 -9.01 -7.48 -2.49
CA CYS A 116 -10.12 -7.67 -3.42
C CYS A 116 -11.42 -7.30 -2.72
N VAL A 117 -12.26 -6.47 -3.35
CA VAL A 117 -13.56 -6.07 -2.80
C VAL A 117 -14.69 -6.69 -3.62
N SER A 118 -15.72 -7.19 -2.92
CA SER A 118 -16.94 -7.77 -3.50
C SER A 118 -18.18 -7.22 -2.81
N LYS A 119 -19.25 -6.91 -3.56
CA LYS A 119 -20.50 -6.33 -3.05
C LYS A 119 -21.65 -7.34 -3.20
N LYS A 120 -21.66 -8.38 -2.37
CA LYS A 120 -22.79 -9.34 -2.36
C LYS A 120 -24.04 -8.69 -1.77
N LYS A 121 -25.07 -8.48 -2.59
CA LYS A 121 -26.39 -7.98 -2.17
C LYS A 121 -26.30 -6.74 -1.28
N THR A 122 -25.53 -5.74 -1.71
CA THR A 122 -25.23 -4.46 -1.02
C THR A 122 -24.25 -4.52 0.17
N ILE A 123 -23.86 -5.70 0.64
CA ILE A 123 -22.86 -5.86 1.71
C ILE A 123 -21.47 -5.89 1.10
N LEU A 124 -20.62 -4.96 1.52
CA LEU A 124 -19.21 -4.92 1.18
C LEU A 124 -18.48 -6.02 1.95
N THR A 125 -17.80 -6.87 1.20
CA THR A 125 -16.88 -7.88 1.71
C THR A 125 -15.52 -7.68 1.06
N PHE A 126 -14.46 -8.13 1.72
CA PHE A 126 -13.11 -8.06 1.19
C PHE A 126 -12.34 -9.34 1.46
N LYS A 127 -11.32 -9.57 0.63
CA LYS A 127 -10.29 -10.59 0.81
C LYS A 127 -8.93 -9.90 0.78
N ILE A 128 -8.06 -10.20 1.75
CA ILE A 128 -6.67 -9.76 1.71
C ILE A 128 -5.95 -10.59 0.66
N MET A 129 -5.26 -9.92 -0.25
CA MET A 129 -4.52 -10.52 -1.36
C MET A 129 -3.02 -10.44 -1.10
N LYS A 130 -2.26 -11.27 -1.80
CA LYS A 130 -0.81 -11.23 -1.87
C LYS A 130 -0.35 -10.73 -3.24
N PRO A 131 0.89 -10.23 -3.38
CA PRO A 131 1.40 -9.74 -4.67
C PRO A 131 1.38 -10.80 -5.79
N GLU A 132 1.51 -12.08 -5.44
CA GLU A 132 1.42 -13.20 -6.37
C GLU A 132 0.00 -13.52 -6.85
N ASP A 133 -1.04 -12.99 -6.19
CA ASP A 133 -2.42 -13.23 -6.58
C ASP A 133 -2.78 -12.40 -7.82
N SER A 134 -3.22 -13.08 -8.88
CA SER A 134 -3.57 -12.45 -10.16
C SER A 134 -5.05 -12.13 -10.31
N SER A 135 -5.91 -12.66 -9.44
CA SER A 135 -7.36 -12.48 -9.52
C SER A 135 -8.03 -12.56 -8.15
N CYS A 136 -9.22 -11.98 -8.07
CA CYS A 136 -10.13 -12.01 -6.92
C CYS A 136 -10.73 -13.38 -6.56
N SER A 137 -10.22 -14.47 -7.14
CA SER A 137 -10.81 -15.81 -7.01
C SER A 137 -10.88 -16.27 -5.55
N ASN A 138 -11.96 -16.98 -5.20
CA ASN A 138 -12.20 -17.52 -3.86
C ASN A 138 -11.15 -18.55 -3.46
#